data_AF-A0A9D7BDQ6-F1
#
_entry.id   AF-A0A9D7BDQ6-F1
#
_cell.length_a   1.000
_cell.length_b   1.000
_cell.length_c   1.000
_cell.angle_alpha   90.00
_cell.angle_beta   90.00
_cell.angle_gamma   90.00
#
_symmetry.space_group_name_H-M   'P 1'
#
loop_
_entity.id
_entity.type
_entity.pdbx_description
1 polymer ?
#
loop_
_entity_poly.entity_id
_entity_poly.type
_entity_poly.pdbx_seq_one_letter_code
_entity_poly.pdbx_strand_id
1 'polypeptide(L)'
;MKKIYSTLLLSVAIAGTVSAQKTAYQGPRFTAKPSLDPAVQVGPLLGGARSTILWESDFSSASDWTISSDHQGTLPNNNQWQIGVGLAGTGDYPTPAIQSPTAGNGYAMYDSDGFNNNTANLERANLTTANSFSTVGYPNVIVEFQTQYRRTTTSRPTWW
;
A
#
# COMPACT_ATOMS: atom_id res chain seq x y z
N MET A 1 -0.92 -12.43 -80.09
CA MET A 1 0.53 -12.28 -80.33
C MET A 1 1.27 -12.51 -79.01
N LYS A 2 2.36 -13.30 -79.04
CA LYS A 2 3.34 -13.66 -77.98
C LYS A 2 2.85 -14.67 -76.91
N LYS A 3 3.22 -15.97 -76.82
CA LYS A 3 4.52 -16.71 -76.77
C LYS A 3 5.33 -16.31 -75.51
N ILE A 4 5.79 -17.15 -74.55
CA ILE A 4 5.83 -18.62 -74.32
C ILE A 4 6.29 -18.99 -72.85
N TYR A 5 6.29 -20.30 -72.52
CA TYR A 5 7.16 -21.15 -71.63
C TYR A 5 6.89 -21.13 -70.11
N SER A 6 6.52 -22.25 -69.46
CA SER A 6 7.18 -23.56 -69.23
C SER A 6 8.22 -23.54 -68.11
N THR A 7 8.18 -24.57 -67.25
CA THR A 7 9.21 -25.06 -66.29
C THR A 7 9.43 -24.21 -65.03
N LEU A 8 9.73 -24.70 -63.82
CA LEU A 8 9.84 -26.02 -63.19
C LEU A 8 10.30 -25.70 -61.74
N LEU A 9 9.71 -26.36 -60.74
CA LEU A 9 10.26 -26.65 -59.39
C LEU A 9 11.09 -25.55 -58.67
N LEU A 10 10.53 -24.99 -57.59
CA LEU A 10 11.33 -24.79 -56.38
C LEU A 10 10.49 -25.04 -55.12
N SER A 11 10.75 -26.22 -54.56
CA SER A 11 10.44 -26.70 -53.23
C SER A 11 10.83 -25.72 -52.12
N VAL A 12 10.02 -25.67 -51.05
CA VAL A 12 10.35 -26.11 -49.67
C VAL A 12 9.37 -25.43 -48.72
N ALA A 13 8.56 -26.25 -48.06
CA ALA A 13 7.78 -25.87 -46.89
C ALA A 13 8.72 -25.59 -45.72
N ILE A 14 8.63 -24.40 -45.13
CA ILE A 14 9.11 -24.16 -43.76
C ILE A 14 7.95 -23.57 -42.97
N ALA A 15 7.11 -24.44 -42.44
CA ALA A 15 6.24 -24.12 -41.33
C ALA A 15 7.12 -24.08 -40.07
N GLY A 16 7.70 -22.93 -39.77
CA GLY A 16 8.38 -22.68 -38.50
C GLY A 16 7.36 -22.28 -37.44
N THR A 17 6.98 -23.20 -36.55
CA THR A 17 6.31 -22.84 -35.30
C THR A 17 7.35 -22.29 -34.33
N VAL A 18 7.28 -21.00 -34.03
CA VAL A 18 8.13 -20.38 -33.01
C VAL A 18 7.50 -20.65 -31.65
N SER A 19 7.97 -21.68 -30.95
CA SER A 19 7.64 -21.88 -29.54
C SER A 19 8.65 -21.13 -28.68
N ALA A 20 8.28 -19.94 -28.19
CA ALA A 20 9.03 -19.25 -27.16
C ALA A 20 8.81 -19.97 -25.82
N GLN A 21 9.75 -20.82 -25.40
CA GLN A 21 9.76 -21.34 -24.04
C GLN A 21 10.15 -20.21 -23.09
N LYS A 22 9.20 -19.73 -22.28
CA LYS A 22 9.49 -18.80 -21.18
C LYS A 22 10.15 -19.60 -20.06
N THR A 23 11.48 -19.59 -20.01
CA THR A 23 12.23 -20.12 -18.86
C THR A 23 11.77 -19.39 -17.60
N ALA A 24 11.24 -20.13 -16.62
CA ALA A 24 10.91 -19.57 -15.32
C ALA A 24 12.18 -19.05 -14.65
N TYR A 25 12.25 -17.74 -14.41
CA TYR A 25 13.36 -17.10 -13.72
C TYR A 25 13.55 -17.72 -12.33
N GLN A 26 14.59 -18.54 -12.18
CA GLN A 26 15.04 -19.07 -10.89
C GLN A 26 15.98 -18.04 -10.25
N GLY A 27 15.46 -16.86 -9.91
CA GLY A 27 16.19 -15.92 -9.07
C GLY A 27 16.38 -16.49 -7.66
N PRO A 28 17.38 -16.01 -6.89
CA PRO A 28 17.53 -16.40 -5.50
C PRO A 28 16.22 -16.15 -4.76
N ARG A 29 15.60 -17.23 -4.28
CA ARG A 29 14.43 -17.15 -3.41
C ARG A 29 14.89 -16.52 -2.11
N PHE A 30 14.55 -15.27 -1.89
CA PHE A 30 14.70 -14.68 -0.56
C PHE A 30 13.85 -15.52 0.39
N THR A 31 14.49 -16.15 1.38
CA THR A 31 13.78 -16.79 2.49
C THR A 31 12.83 -15.74 3.07
N ALA A 32 11.54 -16.05 3.09
CA ALA A 32 10.56 -15.18 3.72
C ALA A 32 11.06 -14.86 5.14
N LYS A 33 11.23 -13.57 5.44
CA LYS A 33 11.55 -13.18 6.82
C LYS A 33 10.43 -13.72 7.70
N PRO A 34 10.74 -14.34 8.85
CA PRO A 34 9.71 -14.73 9.81
C PRO A 34 8.83 -13.51 10.10
N SER A 35 7.51 -13.68 10.08
CA SER A 35 6.63 -12.62 10.57
C SER A 35 7.05 -12.29 12.00
N LEU A 36 7.20 -11.01 12.30
CA LEU A 36 7.32 -10.52 13.68
C LEU A 36 5.96 -10.49 14.37
N ASP A 37 4.89 -10.96 13.72
CA ASP A 37 3.65 -11.25 14.41
C ASP A 37 3.98 -12.26 15.51
N PRO A 38 3.87 -11.87 16.80
CA PRO A 38 3.78 -12.90 17.82
C PRO A 38 2.66 -13.81 17.35
N ALA A 39 2.87 -15.13 17.43
CA ALA A 39 1.78 -16.07 17.27
C ALA A 39 0.77 -15.75 18.38
N VAL A 40 -0.14 -14.81 18.11
CA VAL A 40 -1.27 -14.51 18.95
C VAL A 40 -2.01 -15.82 18.94
N GLN A 41 -1.89 -16.56 20.04
CA GLN A 41 -2.85 -17.58 20.39
C GLN A 41 -4.15 -16.81 20.54
N VAL A 42 -4.86 -16.61 19.43
CA VAL A 42 -6.26 -16.24 19.47
C VAL A 42 -6.87 -17.27 20.39
N GLY A 43 -7.44 -16.81 21.51
CA GLY A 43 -8.15 -17.68 22.43
C GLY A 43 -9.16 -18.54 21.65
N PRO A 44 -9.66 -19.63 22.25
CA PRO A 44 -10.58 -20.53 21.56
C PRO A 44 -11.65 -19.70 20.83
N LEU A 45 -11.84 -19.99 19.54
CA LEU A 45 -12.88 -19.38 18.70
C LEU A 45 -14.15 -19.28 19.54
N LEU A 46 -14.46 -18.08 20.02
CA LEU A 46 -15.73 -17.82 20.67
C LEU A 46 -16.75 -17.97 19.56
N GLY A 47 -17.37 -19.14 19.50
CA GLY A 47 -18.25 -19.54 18.40
C GLY A 47 -19.29 -18.46 18.14
N GLY A 48 -19.35 -17.99 16.89
CA GLY A 48 -20.48 -17.28 16.30
C GLY A 48 -20.84 -15.88 16.84
N ALA A 49 -20.27 -15.43 17.96
CA ALA A 49 -20.51 -14.08 18.45
C ALA A 49 -19.60 -13.08 17.72
N ARG A 50 -20.20 -12.15 16.96
CA ARG A 50 -19.47 -11.00 16.42
C ARG A 50 -18.87 -10.21 17.59
N SER A 51 -17.65 -9.71 17.43
CA SER A 51 -17.07 -8.70 18.34
C SER A 51 -18.04 -7.52 18.47
N THR A 52 -18.17 -6.98 19.69
CA THR A 52 -18.92 -5.74 19.90
C THR A 52 -18.05 -4.58 19.42
N ILE A 53 -18.60 -3.76 18.53
CA ILE A 53 -17.94 -2.53 18.08
C ILE A 53 -18.07 -1.50 19.21
N LEU A 54 -16.94 -1.15 19.83
CA LEU A 54 -16.89 -0.13 20.88
C LEU A 54 -16.81 1.28 20.31
N TRP A 55 -16.11 1.40 19.19
CA TRP A 55 -15.93 2.63 18.43
C TRP A 55 -15.46 2.26 17.01
N GLU A 56 -15.93 2.99 16.02
CA GLU A 56 -15.51 2.85 14.63
C GLU A 56 -15.50 4.20 13.93
N SER A 57 -14.71 4.30 12.86
CA SER A 57 -14.70 5.46 11.97
C SER A 57 -14.40 4.97 10.56
N ASP A 58 -15.18 5.43 9.60
CA ASP A 58 -14.94 5.27 8.17
C ASP A 58 -14.31 6.53 7.53
N PHE A 59 -13.90 7.50 8.37
CA PHE A 59 -13.30 8.78 7.99
C PHE A 59 -14.22 9.74 7.24
N SER A 60 -15.54 9.51 7.23
CA SER A 60 -16.52 10.47 6.69
C SER A 60 -16.61 11.77 7.49
N SER A 61 -16.21 11.74 8.77
CA SER A 61 -16.20 12.89 9.68
C SER A 61 -14.78 13.13 10.20
N ALA A 62 -14.11 14.16 9.68
CA ALA A 62 -12.77 14.54 10.15
C ALA A 62 -12.77 15.02 11.62
N SER A 63 -13.90 15.53 12.12
CA SER A 63 -14.02 15.99 13.51
C SER A 63 -14.01 14.86 14.54
N ASP A 64 -14.12 13.60 14.10
CA ASP A 64 -14.02 12.44 14.98
C ASP A 64 -12.56 12.18 15.43
N TRP A 65 -11.62 12.94 14.86
CA TRP A 65 -10.20 12.77 15.06
C TRP A 65 -9.52 14.06 15.53
N THR A 66 -8.55 13.92 16.42
CA THR A 66 -7.59 14.96 16.79
C THR A 66 -6.29 14.70 16.06
N ILE A 67 -5.85 15.67 15.26
CA ILE A 67 -4.56 15.68 14.59
C ILE A 67 -3.61 16.53 15.42
N SER A 68 -2.47 15.96 15.78
CA SER A 68 -1.41 16.73 16.45
C SER A 68 -0.06 16.40 15.83
N SER A 69 0.81 17.38 15.85
CA SER A 69 2.19 17.25 15.44
C SER A 69 3.00 17.88 16.55
N ASP A 70 3.48 17.05 17.49
CA ASP A 70 4.34 17.53 18.59
C ASP A 70 5.68 17.93 17.97
N HIS A 71 5.72 19.14 17.46
CA HIS A 71 6.90 19.84 17.03
C HIS A 71 7.07 20.92 18.09
N GLN A 72 8.05 20.78 18.99
CA GLN A 72 8.40 21.81 19.97
C GLN A 72 9.03 23.05 19.28
N GLY A 73 8.38 23.57 18.24
CA GLY A 73 8.80 24.70 17.40
C GLY A 73 10.01 24.43 16.50
N THR A 74 10.54 23.20 16.43
CA THR A 74 11.88 22.94 15.85
C THR A 74 11.88 22.47 14.40
N LEU A 75 10.71 22.21 13.79
CA LEU A 75 10.63 21.69 12.42
C LEU A 75 10.02 22.74 11.48
N PRO A 76 10.62 22.98 10.30
CA PRO A 76 10.22 24.08 9.43
C PRO A 76 8.85 23.88 8.77
N ASN A 77 8.37 22.64 8.68
CA ASN A 77 7.10 22.29 8.04
C ASN A 77 6.21 21.52 9.01
N ASN A 78 4.95 21.93 9.14
CA ASN A 78 3.94 21.31 10.00
C ASN A 78 3.20 20.17 9.28
N ASN A 79 3.93 19.21 8.70
CA ASN A 79 3.27 18.11 8.01
C ASN A 79 2.34 17.35 8.96
N GLN A 80 1.07 17.25 8.60
CA GLN A 80 0.00 16.73 9.43
C GLN A 80 -0.78 15.67 8.68
N TRP A 81 -1.45 14.80 9.44
CA TRP A 81 -2.44 13.90 8.87
C TRP A 81 -3.52 14.72 8.17
N GLN A 82 -3.94 14.26 7.01
CA GLN A 82 -5.07 14.77 6.24
C GLN A 82 -6.19 13.74 6.30
N ILE A 83 -7.45 14.19 6.42
CA ILE A 83 -8.63 13.31 6.37
C ILE A 83 -9.57 13.83 5.30
N GLY A 84 -9.97 12.95 4.38
CA GLY A 84 -10.89 13.31 3.30
C GLY A 84 -10.93 12.29 2.18
N VAL A 85 -11.51 12.68 1.06
CA VAL A 85 -11.65 11.86 -0.15
C VAL A 85 -10.63 12.27 -1.21
N GLY A 86 -10.18 11.32 -2.02
CA GLY A 86 -9.30 11.60 -3.16
C GLY A 86 -7.92 12.17 -2.81
N LEU A 87 -7.49 12.09 -1.54
CA LEU A 87 -6.16 12.48 -1.11
C LEU A 87 -5.08 11.66 -1.85
N ALA A 88 -4.09 12.33 -2.42
CA ALA A 88 -2.98 11.71 -3.13
C ALA A 88 -1.67 12.26 -2.58
N GLY A 89 -0.66 11.40 -2.41
CA GLY A 89 0.66 11.85 -2.01
C GLY A 89 1.30 12.68 -3.13
N THR A 90 2.02 13.73 -2.76
CA THR A 90 2.64 14.68 -3.68
C THR A 90 4.17 14.56 -3.62
N GLY A 91 4.92 15.57 -4.09
CA GLY A 91 6.38 15.56 -4.10
C GLY A 91 7.00 14.81 -5.28
N ASP A 92 8.27 14.42 -5.13
CA ASP A 92 9.08 13.80 -6.20
C ASP A 92 8.63 12.37 -6.53
N TYR A 93 7.93 11.71 -5.60
CA TYR A 93 7.43 10.35 -5.74
C TYR A 93 5.94 10.27 -5.37
N PRO A 94 5.06 10.95 -6.12
CA PRO A 94 3.65 11.04 -5.76
C PRO A 94 2.99 9.67 -5.79
N THR A 95 2.00 9.47 -4.91
CA THR A 95 1.19 8.26 -4.88
C THR A 95 -0.25 8.59 -5.24
N PRO A 96 -0.89 7.80 -6.13
CA PRO A 96 -2.29 8.04 -6.46
C PRO A 96 -3.17 7.78 -5.24
N ALA A 97 -4.35 8.40 -5.24
CA ALA A 97 -5.39 8.14 -4.25
C ALA A 97 -5.67 6.64 -4.06
N ILE A 98 -5.93 6.25 -2.81
CA ILE A 98 -6.27 4.85 -2.47
C ILE A 98 -7.52 4.39 -3.21
N GLN A 99 -7.44 3.17 -3.74
CA GLN A 99 -8.55 2.47 -4.34
C GLN A 99 -9.05 1.41 -3.35
N SER A 100 -9.99 1.81 -2.51
CA SER A 100 -10.70 0.95 -1.56
C SER A 100 -12.21 1.08 -1.78
N PRO A 101 -13.02 0.03 -1.52
CA PRO A 101 -14.48 0.14 -1.53
C PRO A 101 -15.03 1.28 -0.65
N THR A 102 -14.29 1.68 0.40
CA THR A 102 -14.67 2.77 1.32
C THR A 102 -13.97 4.10 1.03
N ALA A 103 -13.16 4.20 -0.04
CA ALA A 103 -12.43 5.43 -0.34
C ALA A 103 -13.34 6.65 -0.62
N GLY A 104 -14.60 6.40 -0.97
CA GLY A 104 -15.63 7.44 -1.13
C GLY A 104 -16.14 8.03 0.19
N ASN A 105 -15.95 7.36 1.32
CA ASN A 105 -16.31 7.87 2.65
C ASN A 105 -15.21 8.81 3.14
N GLY A 106 -13.96 8.39 2.98
CA GLY A 106 -12.77 9.14 3.34
C GLY A 106 -11.66 8.21 3.80
N TYR A 107 -10.49 8.77 4.04
CA TYR A 107 -9.35 8.10 4.67
C TYR A 107 -8.37 9.12 5.23
N ALA A 108 -7.54 8.65 6.17
CA ALA A 108 -6.40 9.42 6.64
C ALA A 108 -5.18 9.19 5.73
N MET A 109 -4.45 10.26 5.41
CA MET A 109 -3.20 10.23 4.66
C MET A 109 -2.15 11.11 5.33
N TYR A 110 -0.90 10.65 5.36
CA TYR A 110 0.26 11.45 5.73
C TYR A 110 1.20 11.55 4.53
N ASP A 111 1.43 12.77 4.02
CA ASP A 111 2.18 13.02 2.79
C ASP A 111 3.62 13.42 3.11
N SER A 112 4.50 12.47 3.45
CA SER A 112 5.90 12.75 3.79
C SER A 112 6.66 13.43 2.64
N ASP A 113 6.38 13.02 1.40
CA ASP A 113 7.16 13.42 0.22
C ASP A 113 6.76 14.81 -0.28
N GLY A 114 5.51 15.22 -0.10
CA GLY A 114 5.02 16.55 -0.45
C GLY A 114 5.58 17.68 0.41
N PHE A 115 5.80 17.41 1.70
CA PHE A 115 6.22 18.42 2.67
C PHE A 115 7.68 18.25 3.12
N ASN A 116 8.37 17.27 2.53
CA ASN A 116 9.79 16.98 2.56
C ASN A 116 10.58 17.79 3.60
N ASN A 117 10.83 17.18 4.76
CA ASN A 117 11.73 17.74 5.73
C ASN A 117 13.20 17.60 5.28
N ASN A 118 13.63 18.37 4.28
CA ASN A 118 15.03 18.42 3.81
C ASN A 118 16.02 19.01 4.84
N THR A 119 15.51 19.50 5.97
CA THR A 119 16.26 20.36 6.90
C THR A 119 16.33 19.80 8.31
N ALA A 120 15.55 18.76 8.63
CA ALA A 120 15.61 18.06 9.90
C ALA A 120 15.26 16.57 9.76
N ASN A 121 15.89 15.75 10.59
CA ASN A 121 15.80 14.29 10.51
C ASN A 121 14.53 13.70 11.17
N LEU A 122 13.50 14.52 11.40
CA LEU A 122 12.36 14.15 12.23
C LEU A 122 11.05 14.57 11.55
N GLU A 123 10.17 13.61 11.35
CA GLU A 123 8.79 13.81 10.95
C GLU A 123 7.90 13.07 11.95
N ARG A 124 6.89 13.76 12.49
CA ARG A 124 6.00 13.19 13.52
C ARG A 124 4.62 13.82 13.46
N ALA A 125 3.64 13.01 13.14
CA ALA A 125 2.23 13.37 13.26
C ALA A 125 1.47 12.24 13.98
N ASN A 126 0.60 12.63 14.90
CA ASN A 126 -0.27 11.73 15.65
C ASN A 126 -1.71 11.96 15.20
N LEU A 127 -2.46 10.87 15.19
CA LEU A 127 -3.89 10.85 14.92
C LEU A 127 -4.56 10.03 16.03
N THR A 128 -5.46 10.66 16.78
CA THR A 128 -6.20 10.01 17.88
C THR A 128 -7.68 10.31 17.75
N THR A 129 -8.54 9.52 18.37
CA THR A 129 -9.97 9.86 18.44
C THR A 129 -10.16 11.19 19.17
N ALA A 130 -11.13 12.00 18.74
CA ALA A 130 -11.44 13.28 19.37
C ALA A 130 -12.07 13.09 20.76
N ASN A 131 -12.84 12.02 20.92
CA ASN A 131 -13.47 11.65 22.18
C ASN A 131 -12.96 10.29 22.66
N SER A 132 -12.81 10.14 23.98
CA SER A 132 -12.53 8.84 24.59
C SER A 132 -13.78 7.96 24.61
N PHE A 133 -13.58 6.65 24.54
CA PHE A 133 -14.63 5.65 24.72
C PHE A 133 -14.18 4.61 25.75
N SER A 134 -15.14 3.95 26.41
CA SER A 134 -14.85 2.99 27.47
C SER A 134 -14.63 1.59 26.92
N THR A 135 -13.64 0.89 27.45
CA THR A 135 -13.40 -0.54 27.24
C THR A 135 -13.77 -1.38 28.46
N VAL A 136 -14.35 -0.76 29.50
CA VAL A 136 -14.76 -1.46 30.73
C VAL A 136 -15.77 -2.56 30.39
N GLY A 137 -15.55 -3.76 30.92
CA GLY A 137 -16.38 -4.94 30.63
C GLY A 137 -15.95 -5.73 29.39
N TYR A 138 -14.97 -5.25 28.62
CA TYR A 138 -14.41 -5.94 27.46
C TYR A 138 -12.98 -6.40 27.77
N PRO A 139 -12.77 -7.65 28.24
CA PRO A 139 -11.46 -8.13 28.67
C PRO A 139 -10.47 -8.33 27.50
N ASN A 140 -10.97 -8.43 26.27
CA ASN A 140 -10.18 -8.59 25.05
C ASN A 140 -10.60 -7.55 24.03
N VAL A 141 -9.87 -6.45 23.94
CA VAL A 141 -10.10 -5.38 22.95
C VAL A 141 -9.13 -5.55 21.80
N ILE A 142 -9.64 -5.44 20.57
CA ILE A 142 -8.87 -5.53 19.33
C ILE A 142 -9.05 -4.21 18.58
N VAL A 143 -7.99 -3.73 17.94
CA VAL A 143 -8.04 -2.59 17.01
C VAL A 143 -7.81 -3.13 15.61
N GLU A 144 -8.72 -2.81 14.70
CA GLU A 144 -8.67 -3.22 13.30
C GLU A 144 -8.72 -1.98 12.41
N PHE A 145 -7.94 -1.97 11.34
CA PHE A 145 -7.94 -0.90 10.36
C PHE A 145 -7.60 -1.44 8.98
N GLN A 146 -8.12 -0.78 7.94
CA GLN A 146 -7.71 -1.03 6.57
C GLN A 146 -6.58 -0.07 6.21
N THR A 147 -5.49 -0.60 5.64
CA THR A 147 -4.35 0.20 5.20
C THR A 147 -3.96 -0.18 3.78
N GLN A 148 -3.56 0.82 2.99
CA GLN A 148 -2.83 0.61 1.75
C GLN A 148 -1.42 1.15 1.92
N TYR A 149 -0.44 0.24 1.92
CA TYR A 149 0.97 0.60 1.98
C TYR A 149 1.64 0.32 0.63
N ARG A 150 2.24 1.35 0.02
CA ARG A 150 3.09 1.19 -1.16
C ARG A 150 4.54 1.48 -0.76
N ARG A 151 5.41 0.46 -0.91
CA ARG A 151 6.85 0.61 -0.76
C ARG A 151 7.52 0.68 -2.12
N THR A 152 8.30 1.72 -2.38
CA THR A 152 9.20 1.78 -3.53
C THR A 152 10.51 1.08 -3.14
N THR A 153 10.85 -0.02 -3.81
CA THR A 153 12.18 -0.62 -3.69
C THR A 153 13.11 0.09 -4.65
N THR A 154 14.05 0.90 -4.15
CA THR A 154 15.17 1.40 -4.97
C THR A 154 16.48 1.27 -4.22
N SER A 155 17.20 0.19 -4.48
CA SER A 155 18.60 0.26 -4.91
C SER A 155 18.97 -1.08 -5.55
N ARG A 156 19.43 -1.03 -6.81
CA ARG A 156 20.20 -2.15 -7.37
C ARG A 156 21.52 -2.15 -6.59
N PRO A 157 22.01 -3.30 -6.09
CA PRO A 157 23.37 -3.34 -5.57
C PRO A 157 24.31 -3.17 -6.75
N THR A 158 24.83 -1.96 -6.95
CA THR A 158 26.03 -1.76 -7.75
C THR A 158 27.20 -2.21 -6.89
N TRP A 159 27.64 -3.44 -7.12
CA TRP A 159 28.91 -3.93 -6.64
C TRP A 159 30.01 -3.18 -7.40
N TRP A 160 30.85 -2.44 -6.67
CA TRP A 160 32.19 -2.06 -7.11
C TRP A 160 33.17 -3.12 -6.60
#